data_AF-R9GXF2-F1
#
_entry.id   AF-R9GXF2-F1
#
_cell.length_a   1.000
_cell.length_b   1.000
_cell.length_c   1.000
_cell.angle_alpha   90.00
_cell.angle_beta   90.00
_cell.angle_gamma   90.00
#
_symmetry.space_group_name_H-M   'P 1'
#
loop_
_entity.id
_entity.type
_entity.pdbx_description
1 polymer ?
#
loop_
_entity_poly.entity_id
_entity_poly.type
_entity_poly.pdbx_seq_one_letter_code
_entity_poly.pdbx_strand_id
1 'polypeptide(L)'
;MQTDLTQLRPGNIIVVYPRENQEGILSILEIQQSSVLCKMLIPRKGYLFRIQFDEINPLKLNKGWLAKASFIQDPQDPDNWFYTNKSDQYQFTTSSGSFNQALQKRIIYVHELQNVFFQLTGKELTITIS
;
A
#
# COMPACT_ATOMS: atom_id res chain seq x y z
N MET A 1 2.15 4.69 -16.92
CA MET A 1 1.33 5.42 -15.93
C MET A 1 2.28 5.92 -14.85
N GLN A 2 2.25 7.23 -14.59
CA GLN A 2 3.05 7.87 -13.55
C GLN A 2 2.27 7.79 -12.24
N THR A 3 2.95 7.47 -11.12
CA THR A 3 2.29 7.44 -9.82
C THR A 3 1.92 8.84 -9.37
N ASP A 4 0.70 9.01 -8.90
CA ASP A 4 0.25 10.24 -8.27
C ASP A 4 0.60 10.22 -6.77
N LEU A 5 1.79 10.73 -6.43
CA LEU A 5 2.25 10.82 -5.04
C LEU A 5 1.44 11.81 -4.18
N THR A 6 0.54 12.60 -4.79
CA THR A 6 -0.37 13.48 -4.02
C THR A 6 -1.43 12.70 -3.23
N GLN A 7 -1.63 11.42 -3.55
CA GLN A 7 -2.57 10.54 -2.83
C GLN A 7 -1.97 9.93 -1.57
N LEU A 8 -0.70 10.17 -1.27
CA LEU A 8 -0.08 9.66 -0.05
C LEU A 8 -0.75 10.22 1.20
N ARG A 9 -0.81 9.40 2.25
CA ARG A 9 -1.31 9.77 3.57
C ARG A 9 -0.57 9.02 4.69
N PRO A 10 -0.70 9.45 5.95
CA PRO A 10 -0.27 8.66 7.10
C PRO A 10 -0.74 7.20 7.04
N GLY A 11 0.14 6.28 7.42
CA GLY A 11 -0.05 4.84 7.35
C GLY A 11 0.27 4.19 5.99
N ASN A 12 0.44 4.97 4.91
CA ASN A 12 0.83 4.39 3.62
C ASN A 12 2.25 3.82 3.67
N ILE A 13 2.41 2.68 3.00
CA ILE A 13 3.71 2.03 2.80
C ILE A 13 4.32 2.50 1.49
N ILE A 14 5.57 2.93 1.58
CA ILE A 14 6.39 3.38 0.46
C ILE A 14 7.73 2.66 0.46
N VAL A 15 8.46 2.76 -0.65
CA VAL A 15 9.85 2.30 -0.73
C VAL A 15 10.74 3.47 -1.10
N VAL A 16 11.97 3.45 -0.58
CA VAL A 16 13.06 4.32 -1.05
C VAL A 16 14.15 3.43 -1.61
N TYR A 17 14.68 3.80 -2.78
CA TYR A 17 15.80 3.12 -3.42
C TYR A 17 17.12 3.79 -3.03
N PRO A 18 18.25 3.06 -3.07
CA PRO A 18 19.47 3.49 -2.41
C PRO A 18 20.02 4.81 -2.97
N ARG A 19 19.95 5.85 -2.14
CA ARG A 19 20.92 6.95 -2.09
C ARG A 19 21.65 6.79 -0.76
N GLU A 20 22.98 6.75 -0.77
CA GLU A 20 23.79 6.67 0.46
C GLU A 20 23.45 5.47 1.39
N ASN A 21 23.16 4.29 0.83
CA ASN A 21 22.73 3.07 1.55
C ASN A 21 21.35 3.15 2.22
N GLN A 22 20.50 4.08 1.82
CA GLN A 22 19.12 4.19 2.31
C GLN A 22 18.16 3.45 1.37
N GLU A 23 18.14 2.12 1.46
CA GLU A 23 17.07 1.31 0.90
C GLU A 23 16.18 0.81 2.04
N GLY A 24 14.86 0.89 1.86
CA GLY A 24 13.95 0.38 2.88
C GLY A 24 12.49 0.53 2.54
N ILE A 25 11.69 -0.27 3.23
CA ILE A 25 10.24 -0.15 3.25
C ILE A 25 9.86 0.69 4.45
N LEU A 26 9.03 1.70 4.21
CA LEU A 26 8.74 2.74 5.17
C LEU A 26 7.23 2.89 5.34
N SER A 27 6.79 3.29 6.52
CA SER A 27 5.43 3.77 6.75
C SER A 27 5.45 5.28 6.98
N ILE A 28 4.55 6.00 6.32
CA ILE A 28 4.39 7.44 6.48
C ILE A 28 3.75 7.73 7.84
N LEU A 29 4.37 8.60 8.64
CA LEU A 29 3.81 9.09 9.90
C LEU A 29 3.12 10.44 9.72
N GLU A 30 3.77 11.34 8.98
CA GLU A 30 3.32 12.72 8.80
C GLU A 30 3.73 13.24 7.43
N ILE A 31 2.86 14.04 6.81
CA ILE A 31 3.13 14.73 5.54
C ILE A 31 3.21 16.23 5.81
N GLN A 32 4.29 16.85 5.34
CA GLN A 32 4.52 18.29 5.38
C GLN A 32 4.62 18.83 3.95
N GLN A 33 4.70 20.16 3.81
CA GLN A 33 4.63 20.84 2.51
C GLN A 33 5.62 20.30 1.47
N SER A 34 6.85 19.97 1.86
CA SER A 34 7.88 19.46 0.96
C SER A 34 8.47 18.11 1.36
N SER A 35 8.14 17.59 2.55
CA SER A 35 8.77 16.38 3.08
C SER A 35 7.80 15.48 3.81
N VAL A 36 8.22 14.25 4.01
CA VAL A 36 7.45 13.20 4.66
C VAL A 36 8.28 12.62 5.80
N LEU A 37 7.69 12.58 7.00
CA LEU A 37 8.29 11.88 8.13
C LEU A 37 7.86 10.41 8.06
N CYS A 38 8.83 9.51 8.08
CA CYS A 38 8.59 8.09 7.93
C CYS A 38 9.22 7.29 9.06
N LYS A 39 8.63 6.11 9.30
CA LYS A 39 9.19 5.06 10.15
C LYS A 39 9.66 3.90 9.28
N MET A 40 10.90 3.47 9.45
CA MET A 40 11.45 2.33 8.73
C MET A 40 10.82 1.04 9.26
N LEU A 41 10.33 0.21 8.35
CA LEU A 41 9.80 -1.12 8.65
C LEU A 41 10.91 -2.16 8.48
N ILE A 42 11.66 -2.07 7.39
CA ILE A 42 12.89 -2.84 7.13
C ILE A 42 13.90 -1.96 6.36
N PRO A 43 15.23 -2.17 6.54
CA PRO A 43 15.84 -3.18 7.42
C PRO A 43 15.96 -2.75 8.89
N ARG A 44 15.93 -1.44 9.20
CA ARG A 44 16.13 -0.93 10.58
C ARG A 44 14.80 -0.55 11.22
N LYS A 45 14.01 -1.55 11.61
CA LYS A 45 12.65 -1.35 12.16
C LYS A 45 12.64 -0.29 13.27
N GLY A 46 11.79 0.72 13.10
CA GLY A 46 11.59 1.79 14.07
C GLY A 46 12.45 3.03 13.88
N TYR A 47 13.47 2.99 13.01
CA TYR A 47 14.27 4.16 12.68
C TYR A 47 13.41 5.25 12.02
N LEU A 48 13.54 6.49 12.47
CA LEU A 48 12.81 7.65 11.94
C LEU A 48 13.72 8.46 11.04
N PHE A 49 13.19 8.90 9.92
CA PHE A 49 13.92 9.75 8.97
C PHE A 49 12.90 10.52 8.14
N ARG A 50 13.38 11.63 7.58
CA ARG A 50 12.58 12.58 6.81
C ARG A 50 13.12 12.56 5.39
N ILE A 51 12.23 12.37 4.42
CA ILE A 51 12.56 12.33 3.00
C ILE A 51 11.74 13.36 2.23
N GLN A 52 12.26 13.80 1.10
CA GLN A 52 11.54 14.62 0.14
C GLN A 52 10.65 13.73 -0.74
N PHE A 53 9.64 14.33 -1.36
CA PHE A 53 8.70 13.58 -2.22
C PHE A 53 9.36 12.94 -3.45
N ASP A 54 10.41 13.54 -3.99
CA ASP A 54 11.15 13.02 -5.15
C ASP A 54 12.02 11.81 -4.82
N GLU A 55 12.24 11.53 -3.54
CA GLU A 55 12.94 10.33 -3.06
C GLU A 55 11.99 9.13 -2.91
N ILE A 56 10.68 9.38 -2.92
CA ILE A 56 9.66 8.35 -2.72
C ILE A 56 9.48 7.56 -4.01
N ASN A 57 9.65 6.25 -3.88
CA ASN A 57 9.40 5.33 -4.96
C ASN A 57 8.08 4.58 -4.72
N PRO A 58 7.24 4.46 -5.76
CA PRO A 58 5.94 3.83 -5.62
C PRO A 58 6.09 2.31 -5.57
N LEU A 59 5.50 1.71 -4.54
CA LEU A 59 5.56 0.27 -4.34
C LEU A 59 4.46 -0.42 -5.16
N LYS A 60 4.85 -1.10 -6.24
CA LYS A 60 3.90 -1.84 -7.10
C LYS A 60 3.19 -2.92 -6.32
N LEU A 61 1.86 -2.98 -6.49
CA LEU A 61 1.03 -4.03 -5.92
C LEU A 61 1.25 -5.33 -6.70
N ASN A 62 1.38 -6.44 -5.96
CA ASN A 62 1.52 -7.78 -6.52
C ASN A 62 0.88 -8.82 -5.58
N LYS A 63 0.83 -10.08 -6.01
CA LYS A 63 0.27 -11.20 -5.24
C LYS A 63 0.88 -11.33 -3.83
N GLY A 64 2.18 -11.06 -3.67
CA GLY A 64 2.86 -11.09 -2.38
C GLY A 64 2.37 -10.00 -1.41
N TRP A 65 2.12 -8.79 -1.91
CA TRP A 65 1.55 -7.71 -1.11
C TRP A 65 0.10 -7.96 -0.69
N LEU A 66 -0.70 -8.55 -1.57
CA LEU A 66 -2.07 -8.98 -1.26
C LEU A 66 -2.06 -10.03 -0.14
N ALA A 67 -1.22 -11.06 -0.24
CA ALA A 67 -1.09 -12.07 0.81
C ALA A 67 -0.65 -11.45 2.15
N LYS A 68 0.35 -10.54 2.14
CA LYS A 68 0.79 -9.80 3.34
C LYS A 68 -0.30 -8.93 3.96
N ALA A 69 -1.28 -8.51 3.17
CA ALA A 69 -2.45 -7.74 3.58
C ALA A 69 -3.67 -8.63 3.90
N SER A 70 -3.46 -9.95 4.08
CA SER A 70 -4.49 -10.94 4.41
C SER A 70 -5.58 -11.13 3.35
N PHE A 71 -5.29 -10.80 2.08
CA PHE A 71 -6.13 -11.22 0.97
C PHE A 71 -5.89 -12.71 0.69
N ILE A 72 -6.96 -13.43 0.38
CA ILE A 72 -6.96 -14.86 0.08
C ILE A 72 -7.23 -15.03 -1.41
N GLN A 73 -6.36 -15.76 -2.11
CA GLN A 73 -6.56 -16.07 -3.52
C GLN A 73 -7.73 -17.05 -3.71
N ASP A 74 -8.54 -16.84 -4.74
CA ASP A 74 -9.59 -17.78 -5.12
C ASP A 74 -8.95 -19.10 -5.59
N PRO A 75 -9.32 -20.26 -5.00
CA PRO A 75 -8.82 -21.56 -5.46
C PRO A 75 -9.31 -21.94 -6.87
N GLN A 76 -10.41 -21.36 -7.35
CA GLN A 76 -10.98 -21.62 -8.67
C GLN A 76 -10.54 -20.60 -9.73
N ASP A 77 -10.07 -19.41 -9.31
CA ASP A 77 -9.60 -18.35 -10.20
C ASP A 77 -8.28 -17.72 -9.68
N PRO A 78 -7.10 -18.11 -10.20
CA PRO A 78 -5.82 -17.65 -9.68
C PRO A 78 -5.55 -16.16 -9.92
N ASP A 79 -6.36 -15.47 -10.70
CA ASP A 79 -6.27 -14.03 -10.86
C ASP A 79 -7.14 -13.27 -9.86
N ASN A 80 -8.02 -13.97 -9.16
CA ASN A 80 -8.98 -13.39 -8.24
C ASN A 80 -8.53 -13.51 -6.77
N TRP A 81 -8.69 -12.43 -6.00
CA TRP A 81 -8.29 -12.34 -4.60
C TRP A 81 -9.37 -11.67 -3.78
N PHE A 82 -9.64 -12.23 -2.60
CA PHE A 82 -10.68 -11.77 -1.70
C PHE A 82 -10.13 -11.26 -0.39
N TYR A 83 -10.73 -10.18 0.10
CA TYR A 83 -10.64 -9.82 1.51
C TYR A 83 -12.01 -9.97 2.12
N THR A 84 -12.12 -10.83 3.13
CA THR A 84 -13.38 -11.10 3.82
C THR A 84 -13.29 -10.56 5.25
N ASN A 85 -14.06 -9.52 5.57
CA ASN A 85 -14.26 -9.05 6.94
C ASN A 85 -15.69 -9.34 7.44
N LYS A 86 -16.29 -10.49 7.11
CA LYS A 86 -17.68 -10.87 7.46
C LYS A 86 -18.80 -9.96 6.92
N SER A 87 -18.55 -8.69 6.60
CA SER A 87 -19.52 -7.71 6.06
C SER A 87 -19.26 -7.31 4.60
N ASP A 88 -18.00 -7.30 4.17
CA ASP A 88 -17.57 -6.79 2.87
C ASP A 88 -16.68 -7.82 2.16
N GLN A 89 -16.87 -7.92 0.84
CA GLN A 89 -15.99 -8.67 -0.05
C GLN A 89 -15.27 -7.68 -0.97
N TYR A 90 -13.94 -7.61 -0.85
CA TYR A 90 -13.13 -7.02 -1.90
C TYR A 90 -12.81 -8.08 -2.93
N GLN A 91 -12.87 -7.72 -4.21
CA GLN A 91 -12.39 -8.56 -5.29
C GLN A 91 -11.22 -7.85 -5.98
N PHE A 92 -10.07 -8.50 -6.04
CA PHE A 92 -8.91 -8.00 -6.79
C PHE A 92 -8.55 -8.96 -7.91
N THR A 93 -8.56 -8.45 -9.13
CA THR A 93 -7.96 -9.09 -10.31
C THR A 93 -6.54 -8.59 -10.48
N THR A 94 -5.63 -9.38 -11.06
CA THR A 94 -4.22 -9.01 -11.30
C THR A 94 -3.99 -7.66 -12.01
N SER A 95 -5.03 -7.06 -12.60
CA SER A 95 -4.96 -5.78 -13.31
C SER A 95 -5.81 -4.65 -12.70
N SER A 96 -6.75 -4.95 -11.79
CA SER A 96 -7.68 -3.99 -11.19
C SER A 96 -8.41 -4.59 -9.98
N GLY A 97 -8.80 -3.77 -9.01
CA GLY A 97 -9.60 -4.22 -7.87
C GLY A 97 -10.89 -3.43 -7.74
N SER A 98 -11.94 -4.10 -7.26
CA SER A 98 -13.24 -3.53 -7.00
C SER A 98 -13.80 -4.11 -5.71
N PHE A 99 -14.36 -3.27 -4.84
CA PHE A 99 -15.24 -3.76 -3.78
C PHE A 99 -16.60 -4.12 -4.39
N ASN A 100 -17.38 -4.94 -3.68
CA ASN A 100 -18.78 -5.25 -4.04
C ASN A 100 -19.70 -4.00 -4.09
N GLN A 101 -19.13 -2.80 -3.84
CA GLN A 101 -19.65 -1.50 -4.27
C GLN A 101 -18.78 -0.99 -5.43
N ALA A 102 -19.41 -0.68 -6.56
CA ALA A 102 -18.78 -0.34 -7.84
C ALA A 102 -17.70 0.77 -7.75
N LEU A 103 -16.48 0.39 -7.36
CA LEU A 103 -15.30 1.23 -7.49
C LEU A 103 -14.62 0.88 -8.80
N GLN A 104 -14.80 1.74 -9.80
CA GLN A 104 -14.13 1.67 -11.10
C GLN A 104 -12.66 2.14 -11.03
N LYS A 105 -11.99 2.06 -9.88
CA LYS A 105 -10.61 2.51 -9.73
C LYS A 105 -9.65 1.36 -9.93
N ARG A 106 -8.84 1.45 -10.99
CA ARG A 106 -7.70 0.56 -11.20
C ARG A 106 -6.65 0.80 -10.10
N ILE A 107 -6.29 -0.24 -9.36
CA ILE A 107 -5.27 -0.19 -8.31
C ILE A 107 -3.98 -0.84 -8.82
N ILE A 108 -2.89 -0.10 -8.81
CA ILE A 108 -1.57 -0.48 -9.34
C ILE A 108 -0.52 -0.51 -8.22
N TYR A 109 -0.68 0.34 -7.19
CA TYR A 109 0.30 0.51 -6.11
C TYR A 109 -0.28 0.16 -4.74
N VAL A 110 0.61 -0.19 -3.80
CA VAL A 110 0.22 -0.58 -2.43
C VAL A 110 -0.50 0.56 -1.69
N HIS A 111 -0.01 1.80 -1.81
CA HIS A 111 -0.65 2.95 -1.16
C HIS A 111 -2.08 3.18 -1.66
N GLU A 112 -2.34 2.96 -2.97
CA GLU A 112 -3.70 3.06 -3.54
C GLU A 112 -4.63 2.00 -2.92
N LEU A 113 -4.15 0.76 -2.75
CA LEU A 113 -4.91 -0.29 -2.07
C LEU A 113 -5.23 0.10 -0.62
N GLN A 114 -4.24 0.57 0.13
CA GLN A 114 -4.43 1.02 1.51
C GLN A 114 -5.43 2.18 1.57
N ASN A 115 -5.38 3.09 0.61
CA ASN A 115 -6.25 4.25 0.54
C ASN A 115 -7.70 3.87 0.31
N VAL A 116 -7.94 3.02 -0.69
CA VAL A 116 -9.26 2.49 -1.00
C VAL A 116 -9.81 1.69 0.17
N PHE A 117 -8.99 0.82 0.79
CA PHE A 117 -9.41 0.02 1.93
C PHE A 117 -9.93 0.89 3.09
N PHE A 118 -9.21 1.95 3.45
CA PHE A 118 -9.63 2.87 4.50
C PHE A 118 -10.85 3.71 4.12
N GLN A 119 -10.93 4.16 2.86
CA GLN A 119 -12.10 4.91 2.40
C GLN A 119 -13.40 4.12 2.63
N LEU A 120 -13.34 2.79 2.51
CA LEU A 120 -14.50 1.92 2.63
C LEU A 120 -14.75 1.39 4.03
N THR A 121 -13.69 1.06 4.75
CA THR A 121 -13.79 0.42 6.06
C THR A 121 -13.63 1.39 7.23
N GLY A 122 -13.12 2.59 6.97
CA GLY A 122 -12.68 3.54 7.99
C GLY A 122 -11.44 3.08 8.78
N LYS A 123 -10.81 1.97 8.38
CA LYS A 123 -9.68 1.34 9.09
C LYS A 123 -8.43 1.31 8.23
N GLU A 124 -7.27 1.38 8.87
CA GLU A 124 -6.00 1.19 8.17
C GLU A 124 -5.83 -0.28 7.76
N LEU A 125 -5.31 -0.49 6.54
CA LEU A 125 -4.97 -1.82 6.07
C LEU A 125 -3.65 -2.27 6.72
N THR A 126 -3.73 -3.28 7.57
CA THR A 126 -2.54 -3.93 8.14
C THR A 126 -1.83 -4.76 7.08
N ILE A 127 -0.53 -4.50 6.88
CA ILE A 127 0.33 -5.27 5.99
C ILE A 127 1.50 -5.82 6.81
N THR A 128 1.64 -7.15 6.86
CA THR A 128 2.71 -7.79 7.62
C THR A 128 4.03 -7.67 6.87
N ILE A 129 4.97 -6.92 7.44
CA ILE A 129 6.34 -6.81 6.96
C ILE A 129 7.22 -7.70 7.84
N SER A 130 7.65 -8.83 7.28
CA SER A 130 8.63 -9.77 7.81
C SER A 130 9.95 -9.64 7.06
#